data_AF-A0A1M4X2T0-F1
#
_entry.id   AF-A0A1M4X2T0-F1
#
_cell.length_a   1.000
_cell.length_b   1.000
_cell.length_c   1.000
_cell.angle_alpha   90.00
_cell.angle_beta   90.00
_cell.angle_gamma   90.00
#
_symmetry.space_group_name_H-M   'P 1'
#
loop_
_entity.id
_entity.type
_entity.pdbx_description
1 polymer ?
#
loop_
_entity_poly.entity_id
_entity_poly.type
_entity_poly.pdbx_seq_one_letter_code
_entity_poly.pdbx_strand_id
1 'polypeptide(L)'
;MYRNRILYLIIVLLICFSTSSLAMSEPASNNQSAKEKEDGSKVTSKIFVIIVDGLQAETLQKTSAPNINGIANAGVRVTKATSVLPDTTQATVASILTGMLPEQHKFVQEGDKPEGKTIQVLMEGKKIKTAFFGADGELKNLLAQGGHNCSGPFNGKDELVMTNLLNEWSQSQSYLNIIVLPELRSVLNKHGINSNEYKMAVTKTDGQIGRLLKKLHDENSYDNSMFIITGTLGSPPFIMKGLPFKESTQLPPVSICDVAPTIGYLNGIKLENIAGMVLWNSFKEIGGQSGEYLLNERIKDLSLANAQLLEEMSRLQKEKLRVKQQQEIVAREKEDIQRQIEIRDQKINALKGRISLYHVMAVVLLALSGFGYVLLYKFLRKRFLMF
;
A
#
# COMPACT_ATOMS: atom_id res chain seq x y z
N MET A 1 18.26 88.53 36.08
CA MET A 1 17.16 88.43 35.08
C MET A 1 16.92 87.00 34.54
N TYR A 2 17.46 85.94 35.17
CA TYR A 2 17.30 84.54 34.72
C TYR A 2 16.43 83.67 35.65
N ARG A 3 16.09 84.18 36.86
CA ARG A 3 15.36 83.41 37.89
C ARG A 3 13.84 83.37 37.69
N ASN A 4 13.27 84.34 36.95
CA ASN A 4 11.83 84.42 36.72
C ASN A 4 11.39 83.67 35.45
N ARG A 5 12.31 83.23 34.56
CA ARG A 5 11.96 82.46 33.36
C ARG A 5 11.86 80.94 33.63
N ILE A 6 12.57 80.43 34.62
CA ILE A 6 12.50 79.02 35.04
C ILE A 6 11.20 78.74 35.82
N LEU A 7 10.69 79.72 36.58
CA LEU A 7 9.45 79.59 37.34
C LEU A 7 8.21 79.46 36.43
N TYR A 8 8.17 80.18 35.30
CA TYR A 8 7.08 80.07 34.33
C TYR A 8 7.08 78.74 33.56
N LEU A 9 8.25 78.13 33.34
CA LEU A 9 8.39 76.85 32.64
C LEU A 9 7.93 75.67 33.50
N ILE A 10 8.11 75.75 34.82
CA ILE A 10 7.62 74.73 35.77
C ILE A 10 6.10 74.83 35.97
N ILE A 11 5.52 76.04 35.95
CA ILE A 11 4.07 76.25 36.10
C ILE A 11 3.30 75.73 34.87
N VAL A 12 3.85 75.85 33.66
CA VAL A 12 3.21 75.32 32.43
C VAL A 12 3.28 73.78 32.39
N LEU A 13 4.35 73.16 32.89
CA LEU A 13 4.49 71.70 32.93
C LEU A 13 3.56 71.03 33.96
N LEU A 14 3.19 71.76 35.03
CA LEU A 14 2.28 71.29 36.09
C LEU A 14 0.79 71.37 35.68
N ILE A 15 0.44 72.23 34.72
CA ILE A 15 -0.94 72.37 34.21
C ILE A 15 -1.28 71.29 33.17
N CYS A 16 -0.28 70.66 32.53
CA CYS A 16 -0.51 69.58 31.56
C CYS A 16 -0.72 68.18 32.16
N PHE A 17 -0.50 67.98 33.47
CA PHE A 17 -0.66 66.67 34.13
C PHE A 17 -1.95 66.50 34.94
N SER A 18 -2.82 67.52 35.03
CA SER A 18 -4.01 67.50 35.89
C SER A 18 -5.36 67.29 35.17
N THR A 19 -5.38 66.93 33.87
CA THR A 19 -6.64 66.63 33.16
C THR A 19 -6.55 65.32 32.38
N SER A 20 -6.73 64.20 33.07
CA SER A 20 -7.31 62.96 32.53
C SER A 20 -7.86 62.15 33.69
N SER A 21 -9.11 62.45 34.00
CA SER A 21 -9.99 61.79 34.95
C SER A 21 -10.21 60.31 34.62
N LEU A 22 -9.94 59.42 35.58
CA LEU A 22 -10.60 58.11 35.70
C LEU A 22 -11.30 58.09 37.06
N ALA A 23 -12.58 58.44 37.04
CA ALA A 23 -13.47 58.25 38.17
C ALA A 23 -13.82 56.76 38.29
N MET A 24 -13.67 56.21 39.49
CA MET A 24 -14.23 54.93 39.91
C MET A 24 -15.74 55.03 40.12
N SER A 25 -16.49 53.99 39.74
CA SER A 25 -17.70 53.55 40.43
C SER A 25 -17.97 52.06 40.17
N GLU A 26 -18.12 51.26 41.23
CA GLU A 26 -18.80 49.95 41.25
C GLU A 26 -20.33 50.11 41.09
N PRO A 27 -21.15 49.04 41.14
CA PRO A 27 -21.36 48.02 40.12
C PRO A 27 -22.82 48.07 39.59
N ALA A 28 -23.03 47.67 38.33
CA ALA A 28 -24.37 47.36 37.84
C ALA A 28 -24.30 46.15 36.91
N SER A 29 -24.88 45.06 37.41
CA SER A 29 -25.30 43.88 36.66
C SER A 29 -25.83 44.27 35.28
N ASN A 30 -25.15 43.80 34.23
CA ASN A 30 -25.90 43.30 33.09
C ASN A 30 -25.27 42.00 32.61
N ASN A 31 -26.06 40.95 32.78
CA ASN A 31 -25.84 39.61 32.28
C ASN A 31 -25.57 39.65 30.78
N GLN A 32 -24.33 39.35 30.40
CA GLN A 32 -24.04 38.61 29.17
C GLN A 32 -22.77 37.81 29.41
N SER A 33 -22.94 36.76 30.20
CA SER A 33 -22.51 35.41 29.84
C SER A 33 -21.43 35.39 28.75
N ALA A 34 -20.18 35.64 29.13
CA ALA A 34 -19.08 34.89 28.57
C ALA A 34 -19.32 33.44 28.99
N LYS A 35 -20.22 32.77 28.25
CA LYS A 35 -20.25 31.32 28.18
C LYS A 35 -18.87 30.99 27.62
N GLU A 36 -17.94 30.70 28.53
CA GLU A 36 -17.07 29.55 28.35
C GLU A 36 -17.95 28.50 27.69
N LYS A 37 -17.77 28.32 26.38
CA LYS A 37 -18.30 27.14 25.73
C LYS A 37 -17.64 26.02 26.49
N GLU A 38 -18.43 25.34 27.31
CA GLU A 38 -18.14 24.00 27.79
C GLU A 38 -17.42 23.29 26.66
N ASP A 39 -16.15 22.99 26.86
CA ASP A 39 -15.38 22.11 25.98
C ASP A 39 -15.96 20.71 26.19
N GLY A 40 -17.15 20.50 25.63
CA GLY A 40 -17.72 19.19 25.47
C GLY A 40 -16.71 18.43 24.62
N SER A 41 -16.01 17.49 25.26
CA SER A 41 -14.97 16.64 24.67
C SER A 41 -15.29 16.35 23.21
N LYS A 42 -14.59 17.02 22.29
CA LYS A 42 -14.81 16.83 20.85
C LYS A 42 -14.54 15.36 20.54
N VAL A 43 -15.56 14.67 20.04
CA VAL A 43 -15.46 13.26 19.62
C VAL A 43 -15.39 13.16 18.11
N THR A 44 -14.66 12.15 17.63
CA THR A 44 -14.67 11.81 16.21
C THR A 44 -16.07 11.36 15.83
N SER A 45 -16.68 12.02 14.85
CA SER A 45 -18.02 11.70 14.38
C SER A 45 -17.98 10.78 13.16
N LYS A 46 -16.92 10.85 12.36
CA LYS A 46 -16.78 10.12 11.08
C LYS A 46 -15.32 9.80 10.79
N ILE A 47 -15.08 8.66 10.15
CA ILE A 47 -13.78 8.19 9.67
C ILE A 47 -13.88 7.96 8.17
N PHE A 48 -12.98 8.59 7.41
CA PHE A 48 -12.83 8.42 5.97
C PHE A 48 -11.49 7.78 5.66
N VAL A 49 -11.53 6.57 5.11
CA VAL A 49 -10.35 5.88 4.57
C VAL A 49 -10.40 6.02 3.06
N ILE A 50 -9.57 6.92 2.53
CA ILE A 50 -9.52 7.27 1.10
C ILE A 50 -8.31 6.57 0.49
N ILE A 51 -8.58 5.56 -0.31
CA ILE A 51 -7.59 4.75 -1.03
C ILE A 51 -7.61 5.19 -2.48
N VAL A 52 -6.51 5.82 -2.92
CA VAL A 52 -6.36 6.29 -4.30
C VAL A 52 -5.52 5.30 -5.09
N ASP A 53 -6.18 4.45 -5.88
CA ASP A 53 -5.52 3.37 -6.61
C ASP A 53 -4.60 3.94 -7.69
N GLY A 54 -3.30 3.71 -7.56
CA GLY A 54 -2.30 4.30 -8.45
C GLY A 54 -1.55 5.49 -7.88
N LEU A 55 -1.92 6.06 -6.74
CA LEU A 55 -1.27 7.26 -6.21
C LEU A 55 0.10 6.97 -5.60
N GLN A 56 1.12 7.72 -6.03
CA GLN A 56 2.50 7.62 -5.51
C GLN A 56 2.96 8.89 -4.79
N ALA A 57 3.72 8.72 -3.71
CA ALA A 57 4.16 9.83 -2.85
C ALA A 57 5.06 10.84 -3.59
N GLU A 58 5.91 10.36 -4.49
CA GLU A 58 6.83 11.19 -5.26
C GLU A 58 6.10 12.12 -6.23
N THR A 59 5.11 11.59 -6.96
CA THR A 59 4.33 12.41 -7.90
C THR A 59 3.44 13.41 -7.18
N LEU A 60 2.85 13.02 -6.04
CA LEU A 60 2.06 13.94 -5.22
C LEU A 60 2.88 15.16 -4.76
N GLN A 61 4.16 14.96 -4.42
CA GLN A 61 5.07 16.06 -4.04
C GLN A 61 5.40 17.02 -5.19
N LYS A 62 5.38 16.52 -6.43
CA LYS A 62 5.73 17.27 -7.64
C LYS A 62 4.52 17.87 -8.37
N THR A 63 3.32 17.68 -7.82
CA THR A 63 2.05 18.02 -8.46
C THR A 63 1.23 18.95 -7.59
N SER A 64 0.44 19.85 -8.20
CA SER A 64 -0.51 20.65 -7.46
C SER A 64 -1.68 19.78 -6.98
N ALA A 65 -1.69 19.51 -5.67
CA ALA A 65 -2.72 18.76 -4.95
C ALA A 65 -3.05 19.47 -3.61
N PRO A 66 -3.67 20.67 -3.65
CA PRO A 66 -3.87 21.51 -2.48
C PRO A 66 -4.74 20.85 -1.39
N ASN A 67 -5.70 20.00 -1.74
CA ASN A 67 -6.60 19.38 -0.75
C ASN A 67 -5.89 18.30 0.05
N ILE A 68 -5.22 17.36 -0.63
CA ILE A 68 -4.43 16.31 0.01
C ILE A 68 -3.27 16.92 0.79
N ASN A 69 -2.55 17.89 0.21
CA ASN A 69 -1.44 18.57 0.89
C ASN A 69 -1.93 19.39 2.08
N GLY A 70 -3.11 20.00 2.01
CA GLY A 70 -3.74 20.70 3.14
C GLY A 70 -3.98 19.76 4.32
N ILE A 71 -4.54 18.57 4.06
CA ILE A 71 -4.72 17.53 5.09
C ILE A 71 -3.37 17.07 5.65
N ALA A 72 -2.37 16.86 4.79
CA ALA A 72 -1.03 16.44 5.20
C ALA A 72 -0.34 17.47 6.10
N ASN A 73 -0.49 18.76 5.79
CA ASN A 73 0.11 19.85 6.56
C ASN A 73 -0.60 20.09 7.89
N ALA A 74 -1.92 19.89 7.94
CA ALA A 74 -2.72 20.04 9.16
C ALA A 74 -2.63 18.82 10.09
N GLY A 75 -2.32 17.63 9.55
CA GLY A 75 -2.28 16.38 10.30
C GLY A 75 -0.89 15.75 10.37
N VAL A 76 -0.88 14.44 10.21
CA VAL A 76 0.30 13.59 10.21
C VAL A 76 0.64 13.18 8.78
N ARG A 77 1.90 13.37 8.41
CA ARG A 77 2.46 12.87 7.16
C ARG A 77 3.51 11.81 7.43
N VAL A 78 3.41 10.66 6.78
CA VAL A 78 4.46 9.64 6.87
C VAL A 78 5.56 9.94 5.85
N THR A 79 6.81 9.79 6.26
CA THR A 79 8.00 9.96 5.39
C THR A 79 8.05 8.93 4.25
N LYS A 80 7.75 7.67 4.55
CA LYS A 80 7.64 6.59 3.58
C LYS A 80 6.60 5.56 4.03
N ALA A 81 5.62 5.26 3.19
CA ALA A 81 4.75 4.12 3.40
C ALA A 81 5.16 2.96 2.49
N THR A 82 5.16 1.76 3.05
CA THR A 82 5.44 0.52 2.31
C THR A 82 4.11 -0.14 1.94
N SER A 83 3.90 -0.39 0.65
CA SER A 83 2.79 -1.21 0.16
C SER A 83 3.09 -2.71 0.31
N VAL A 84 2.15 -3.55 -0.09
CA VAL A 84 2.27 -5.01 -0.06
C VAL A 84 2.56 -5.57 -1.45
N LEU A 85 3.20 -6.75 -1.50
CA LEU A 85 3.43 -7.50 -2.73
C LEU A 85 2.47 -8.70 -2.82
N PRO A 86 1.86 -8.96 -4.00
CA PRO A 86 1.99 -8.18 -5.23
C PRO A 86 1.16 -6.88 -5.18
N ASP A 87 1.61 -5.87 -5.93
CA ASP A 87 0.99 -4.54 -5.99
C ASP A 87 -0.33 -4.52 -6.80
N THR A 88 -1.27 -5.41 -6.49
CA THR A 88 -2.63 -5.39 -7.05
C THR A 88 -3.56 -4.55 -6.18
N THR A 89 -4.61 -3.99 -6.80
CA THR A 89 -5.63 -3.24 -6.08
C THR A 89 -6.34 -4.11 -5.05
N GLN A 90 -6.63 -5.38 -5.38
CA GLN A 90 -7.23 -6.35 -4.47
C GLN A 90 -6.35 -6.56 -3.24
N ALA A 91 -5.08 -6.92 -3.46
CA ALA A 91 -4.15 -7.23 -2.38
C ALA A 91 -3.97 -6.04 -1.44
N THR A 92 -3.78 -4.85 -2.01
CA THR A 92 -3.55 -3.64 -1.22
C THR A 92 -4.79 -3.22 -0.44
N VAL A 93 -5.96 -3.16 -1.07
CA VAL A 93 -7.20 -2.77 -0.39
C VAL A 93 -7.52 -3.78 0.71
N ALA A 94 -7.42 -5.09 0.45
CA ALA A 94 -7.61 -6.10 1.48
C ALA A 94 -6.60 -5.95 2.64
N SER A 95 -5.33 -5.72 2.34
CA SER A 95 -4.29 -5.50 3.37
C SER A 95 -4.57 -4.26 4.23
N ILE A 96 -5.01 -3.15 3.64
CA ILE A 96 -5.41 -1.93 4.36
C ILE A 96 -6.60 -2.20 5.29
N LEU A 97 -7.58 -2.98 4.84
CA LEU A 97 -8.84 -3.21 5.56
C LEU A 97 -8.77 -4.32 6.60
N THR A 98 -7.90 -5.31 6.41
CA THR A 98 -7.71 -6.43 7.33
C THR A 98 -6.52 -6.23 8.27
N GLY A 99 -5.54 -5.41 7.87
CA GLY A 99 -4.24 -5.29 8.52
C GLY A 99 -3.34 -6.52 8.31
N MET A 100 -3.70 -7.40 7.38
CA MET A 100 -2.98 -8.64 7.03
C MET A 100 -2.10 -8.44 5.79
N LEU A 101 -1.11 -9.31 5.60
CA LEU A 101 -0.37 -9.43 4.34
C LEU A 101 -1.14 -10.29 3.32
N PRO A 102 -0.83 -10.18 2.01
CA PRO A 102 -1.44 -10.98 0.95
C PRO A 102 -1.42 -12.49 1.18
N GLU A 103 -0.35 -13.01 1.78
CA GLU A 103 -0.21 -14.44 2.13
C GLU A 103 -1.21 -14.91 3.19
N GLN A 104 -1.66 -13.99 4.06
CA GLN A 104 -2.59 -14.27 5.15
C GLN A 104 -4.05 -14.13 4.71
N HIS A 105 -4.39 -13.04 4.02
CA HIS A 105 -5.78 -12.80 3.60
C HIS A 105 -6.13 -13.44 2.25
N LYS A 106 -5.15 -13.94 1.49
CA LYS A 106 -5.30 -14.71 0.24
C LYS A 106 -6.24 -14.09 -0.79
N PHE A 107 -6.24 -12.76 -0.87
CA PHE A 107 -7.09 -11.99 -1.78
C PHE A 107 -6.22 -11.14 -2.71
N VAL A 108 -5.72 -11.76 -3.76
CA VAL A 108 -4.59 -11.25 -4.55
C VAL A 108 -4.96 -11.11 -6.02
N GLN A 109 -5.73 -12.05 -6.55
CA GLN A 109 -6.12 -12.16 -7.95
C GLN A 109 -7.65 -12.31 -8.09
N GLU A 110 -8.12 -12.27 -9.33
CA GLU A 110 -9.53 -12.42 -9.66
C GLU A 110 -10.08 -13.81 -9.27
N GLY A 111 -11.26 -13.84 -8.66
CA GLY A 111 -11.90 -15.08 -8.19
C GLY A 111 -11.43 -15.59 -6.83
N ASP A 112 -10.45 -14.92 -6.21
CA ASP A 112 -10.01 -15.24 -4.86
C ASP A 112 -11.12 -14.97 -3.83
N LYS A 113 -11.08 -15.74 -2.74
CA LYS A 113 -11.97 -15.54 -1.59
C LYS A 113 -11.14 -14.99 -0.43
N PRO A 114 -11.46 -13.78 0.09
CA PRO A 114 -10.70 -13.21 1.18
C PRO A 114 -10.85 -14.06 2.45
N GLU A 115 -9.71 -14.35 3.08
CA GLU A 115 -9.64 -14.92 4.42
C GLU A 115 -9.45 -13.80 5.46
N GLY A 116 -9.99 -14.01 6.66
CA GLY A 116 -10.01 -13.00 7.71
C GLY A 116 -11.21 -12.04 7.62
N LYS A 117 -11.33 -11.17 8.61
CA LYS A 117 -12.41 -10.17 8.67
C LYS A 117 -11.82 -8.79 8.42
N THR A 118 -12.45 -8.02 7.53
CA THR A 118 -12.13 -6.60 7.37
C THR A 118 -12.58 -5.81 8.61
N ILE A 119 -11.97 -4.65 8.83
CA ILE A 119 -12.35 -3.73 9.89
C ILE A 119 -13.84 -3.34 9.79
N GLN A 120 -14.39 -3.24 8.58
CA GLN A 120 -15.82 -2.98 8.37
C GLN A 120 -16.69 -4.07 8.98
N VAL A 121 -16.40 -5.34 8.67
CA VAL A 121 -17.16 -6.49 9.20
C VAL A 121 -17.10 -6.52 10.72
N LEU A 122 -15.93 -6.23 11.30
CA LEU A 122 -15.76 -6.19 12.75
C LEU A 122 -16.52 -5.01 13.40
N MET A 123 -16.54 -3.85 12.75
CA MET A 123 -17.30 -2.67 13.18
C MET A 123 -18.81 -2.91 13.14
N GLU A 124 -19.31 -3.52 12.07
CA GLU A 124 -20.71 -3.91 11.94
C GLU A 124 -21.14 -4.91 13.00
N GLY A 125 -20.26 -5.86 13.35
CA GLY A 125 -20.49 -6.78 14.47
C GLY A 125 -20.72 -6.07 15.81
N LYS A 126 -20.21 -4.84 15.97
CA LYS A 126 -20.47 -3.95 17.10
C LYS A 126 -21.59 -2.94 16.87
N LYS A 127 -22.39 -3.11 15.81
CA LYS A 127 -23.46 -2.21 15.38
C LYS A 127 -22.97 -0.81 15.01
N ILE A 128 -21.70 -0.66 14.64
CA ILE A 128 -21.18 0.60 14.11
C ILE A 128 -21.45 0.62 12.61
N LYS A 129 -22.10 1.69 12.14
CA LYS A 129 -22.46 1.85 10.72
C LYS A 129 -21.22 2.10 9.87
N THR A 130 -21.12 1.36 8.78
CA THR A 130 -20.01 1.36 7.83
C THR A 130 -20.55 1.61 6.42
N ALA A 131 -19.70 2.18 5.56
CA ALA A 131 -19.99 2.29 4.14
C ALA A 131 -18.74 1.98 3.31
N PHE A 132 -18.96 1.41 2.13
CA PHE A 132 -17.90 1.13 1.15
C PHE A 132 -18.30 1.68 -0.23
N PHE A 133 -17.64 2.74 -0.65
CA PHE A 133 -17.77 3.38 -1.95
C PHE A 133 -16.61 3.00 -2.87
N GLY A 134 -16.90 2.72 -4.14
CA GLY A 134 -15.86 2.34 -5.11
C GLY A 134 -15.50 0.85 -5.08
N ALA A 135 -16.31 0.02 -4.43
CA ALA A 135 -16.15 -1.44 -4.43
C ALA A 135 -16.63 -2.07 -5.75
N ASP A 136 -15.98 -1.73 -6.86
CA ASP A 136 -16.28 -2.31 -8.19
C ASP A 136 -15.47 -3.59 -8.45
N GLY A 137 -15.93 -4.40 -9.41
CA GLY A 137 -15.28 -5.66 -9.78
C GLY A 137 -15.08 -6.60 -8.58
N GLU A 138 -13.84 -7.07 -8.39
CA GLU A 138 -13.47 -8.02 -7.34
C GLU A 138 -13.60 -7.45 -5.93
N LEU A 139 -13.51 -6.13 -5.74
CA LEU A 139 -13.65 -5.51 -4.42
C LEU A 139 -15.04 -5.73 -3.81
N LYS A 140 -16.04 -6.14 -4.63
CA LYS A 140 -17.35 -6.59 -4.16
C LYS A 140 -17.26 -7.77 -3.16
N ASN A 141 -16.21 -8.58 -3.24
CA ASN A 141 -15.98 -9.70 -2.34
C ASN A 141 -15.51 -9.25 -0.94
N LEU A 142 -15.12 -7.99 -0.78
CA LEU A 142 -14.74 -7.39 0.52
C LEU A 142 -15.90 -6.66 1.20
N LEU A 143 -17.09 -6.64 0.58
CA LEU A 143 -18.26 -5.97 1.14
C LEU A 143 -18.72 -6.65 2.43
N ALA A 144 -19.06 -5.83 3.41
CA ALA A 144 -19.57 -6.29 4.68
C ALA A 144 -21.11 -6.36 4.62
N GLN A 145 -21.69 -7.48 5.06
CA GLN A 145 -23.10 -7.83 4.77
C GLN A 145 -24.13 -6.89 5.42
N GLY A 146 -23.75 -6.11 6.45
CA GLY A 146 -24.61 -5.15 7.15
C GLY A 146 -24.32 -3.68 6.83
N GLY A 147 -23.32 -3.39 6.01
CA GLY A 147 -22.87 -2.04 5.68
C GLY A 147 -23.59 -1.43 4.48
N HIS A 148 -23.50 -0.10 4.37
CA HIS A 148 -23.97 0.63 3.19
C HIS A 148 -22.93 0.51 2.06
N ASN A 149 -23.13 -0.46 1.17
CA ASN A 149 -22.16 -0.77 0.13
C ASN A 149 -22.62 -0.24 -1.23
N CYS A 150 -21.80 0.62 -1.83
CA CYS A 150 -22.02 1.19 -3.15
C CYS A 150 -21.03 0.54 -4.11
N SER A 151 -21.45 -0.58 -4.68
CA SER A 151 -20.72 -1.22 -5.78
C SER A 151 -21.23 -0.66 -7.11
N GLY A 152 -20.32 -0.45 -8.07
CA GLY A 152 -20.59 0.24 -9.34
C GLY A 152 -21.65 -0.40 -10.26
N PRO A 153 -21.66 -0.01 -11.55
CA PRO A 153 -20.45 0.31 -12.31
C PRO A 153 -20.01 1.77 -12.17
N PHE A 154 -18.75 1.99 -11.78
CA PHE A 154 -18.14 3.32 -11.75
C PHE A 154 -17.23 3.57 -12.96
N ASN A 155 -17.12 2.60 -13.87
CA ASN A 155 -16.37 2.69 -15.13
C ASN A 155 -14.93 3.20 -14.97
N GLY A 156 -14.29 2.90 -13.83
CA GLY A 156 -12.94 3.33 -13.52
C GLY A 156 -12.75 4.86 -13.36
N LYS A 157 -13.80 5.62 -13.04
CA LYS A 157 -13.74 7.09 -12.88
C LYS A 157 -13.94 7.54 -11.44
N ASP A 158 -13.06 8.41 -10.96
CA ASP A 158 -13.12 8.96 -9.60
C ASP A 158 -14.36 9.83 -9.40
N GLU A 159 -14.76 10.57 -10.45
CA GLU A 159 -15.91 11.47 -10.43
C GLU A 159 -17.23 10.74 -10.16
N LEU A 160 -17.39 9.52 -10.69
CA LEU A 160 -18.61 8.73 -10.50
C LEU A 160 -18.69 8.18 -9.08
N VAL A 161 -17.57 7.71 -8.52
CA VAL A 161 -17.49 7.28 -7.12
C VAL A 161 -17.81 8.46 -6.19
N MET A 162 -17.24 9.64 -6.43
CA MET A 162 -17.49 10.83 -5.60
C MET A 162 -18.88 11.42 -5.74
N THR A 163 -19.46 11.38 -6.93
CA THR A 163 -20.85 11.84 -7.10
C THR A 163 -21.82 10.89 -6.37
N ASN A 164 -21.60 9.58 -6.47
CA ASN A 164 -22.40 8.60 -5.74
C ASN A 164 -22.24 8.75 -4.22
N LEU A 165 -21.01 8.89 -3.73
CA LEU A 165 -20.74 9.13 -2.31
C LEU A 165 -21.50 10.35 -1.80
N LEU A 166 -21.37 11.50 -2.47
CA LEU A 166 -21.99 12.75 -1.99
C LEU A 166 -23.53 12.65 -1.98
N ASN A 167 -24.12 11.90 -2.91
CA ASN A 167 -25.56 11.68 -2.99
C ASN A 167 -26.07 10.73 -1.89
N GLU A 168 -25.41 9.58 -1.70
CA GLU A 168 -25.89 8.52 -0.80
C GLU A 168 -25.45 8.71 0.65
N TRP A 169 -24.29 9.32 0.89
CA TRP A 169 -23.78 9.53 2.24
C TRP A 169 -24.67 10.46 3.07
N SER A 170 -25.30 11.44 2.42
CA SER A 170 -26.30 12.31 3.06
C SER A 170 -27.44 11.49 3.71
N GLN A 171 -27.70 10.28 3.20
CA GLN A 171 -28.76 9.38 3.67
C GLN A 171 -28.25 8.31 4.66
N SER A 172 -27.02 7.79 4.48
CA SER A 172 -26.52 6.66 5.28
C SER A 172 -25.97 7.05 6.66
N GLN A 173 -25.37 8.25 6.79
CA GLN A 173 -24.70 8.76 8.00
C GLN A 173 -23.76 7.71 8.65
N SER A 174 -22.99 7.00 7.82
CA SER A 174 -22.06 5.96 8.28
C SER A 174 -20.87 6.55 9.03
N TYR A 175 -20.43 5.85 10.09
CA TYR A 175 -19.31 6.27 10.92
C TYR A 175 -17.97 5.96 10.24
N LEU A 176 -17.76 4.73 9.74
CA LEU A 176 -16.60 4.39 8.92
C LEU A 176 -16.99 4.40 7.44
N ASN A 177 -16.27 5.18 6.63
CA ASN A 177 -16.50 5.30 5.20
C ASN A 177 -15.21 4.95 4.46
N ILE A 178 -15.23 3.88 3.68
CA ILE A 178 -14.11 3.46 2.85
C ILE A 178 -14.40 3.87 1.41
N ILE A 179 -13.42 4.51 0.80
CA ILE A 179 -13.54 5.15 -0.50
C ILE A 179 -12.37 4.68 -1.35
N VAL A 180 -12.65 3.99 -2.44
CA VAL A 180 -11.63 3.58 -3.42
C VAL A 180 -11.81 4.41 -4.69
N LEU A 181 -10.78 5.18 -5.06
CA LEU A 181 -10.72 6.00 -6.27
C LEU A 181 -9.86 5.27 -7.33
N PRO A 182 -10.46 4.71 -8.39
CA PRO A 182 -9.78 3.77 -9.29
C PRO A 182 -9.00 4.40 -10.46
N GLU A 183 -9.21 5.69 -10.76
CA GLU A 183 -8.85 6.25 -12.07
C GLU A 183 -7.33 6.29 -12.31
N LEU A 184 -6.54 6.64 -11.28
CA LEU A 184 -5.10 6.88 -11.42
C LEU A 184 -4.32 5.65 -11.88
N ARG A 185 -4.68 4.43 -11.46
CA ARG A 185 -4.00 3.19 -11.86
C ARG A 185 -4.04 3.00 -13.37
N SER A 186 -5.18 3.27 -14.00
CA SER A 186 -5.35 3.14 -15.45
C SER A 186 -4.48 4.14 -16.22
N VAL A 187 -4.44 5.39 -15.75
CA VAL A 187 -3.62 6.46 -16.33
C VAL A 187 -2.13 6.16 -16.15
N LEU A 188 -1.73 5.69 -14.96
CA LEU A 188 -0.37 5.29 -14.65
C LEU A 188 0.11 4.17 -15.57
N ASN A 189 -0.69 3.11 -15.75
CA ASN A 189 -0.34 1.99 -16.63
C ASN A 189 -0.21 2.43 -18.10
N LYS A 190 -1.02 3.40 -18.55
CA LYS A 190 -1.05 3.85 -19.94
C LYS A 190 0.05 4.85 -20.28
N HIS A 191 0.33 5.80 -19.37
CA HIS A 191 1.21 6.94 -19.65
C HIS A 191 2.51 6.93 -18.85
N GLY A 192 2.58 6.16 -17.75
CA GLY A 192 3.75 6.08 -16.88
C GLY A 192 3.82 7.19 -15.82
N ILE A 193 4.62 6.94 -14.78
CA ILE A 193 4.70 7.76 -13.56
C ILE A 193 5.18 9.21 -13.79
N ASN A 194 6.04 9.43 -14.78
CA ASN A 194 6.64 10.74 -15.04
C ASN A 194 5.84 11.58 -16.05
N SER A 195 4.74 11.06 -16.58
CA SER A 195 3.92 11.72 -17.60
C SER A 195 3.15 12.93 -17.06
N ASN A 196 2.85 13.88 -17.94
CA ASN A 196 2.02 15.03 -17.57
C ASN A 196 0.55 14.60 -17.39
N GLU A 197 0.10 13.59 -18.13
CA GLU A 197 -1.22 12.99 -18.04
C GLU A 197 -1.46 12.41 -16.64
N TYR A 198 -0.49 11.68 -16.09
CA TYR A 198 -0.59 11.15 -14.73
C TYR A 198 -0.59 12.28 -13.68
N LYS A 199 0.25 13.32 -13.82
CA LYS A 199 0.21 14.49 -12.92
C LYS A 199 -1.13 15.23 -12.99
N MET A 200 -1.67 15.44 -14.19
CA MET A 200 -2.99 16.04 -14.37
C MET A 200 -4.09 15.18 -13.76
N ALA A 201 -4.01 13.86 -13.88
CA ALA A 201 -4.94 12.95 -13.24
C ALA A 201 -4.84 13.06 -11.70
N VAL A 202 -3.64 13.13 -11.13
CA VAL A 202 -3.45 13.37 -9.68
C VAL A 202 -4.12 14.68 -9.24
N THR A 203 -3.97 15.78 -9.99
CA THR A 203 -4.67 17.04 -9.70
C THR A 203 -6.20 16.90 -9.80
N LYS A 204 -6.71 16.15 -10.78
CA LYS A 204 -8.16 15.87 -10.89
C LYS A 204 -8.67 15.09 -9.69
N THR A 205 -7.98 14.04 -9.28
CA THR A 205 -8.32 13.24 -8.10
C THR A 205 -8.28 14.08 -6.82
N ASP A 206 -7.29 14.96 -6.65
CA ASP A 206 -7.25 15.93 -5.55
C ASP A 206 -8.49 16.84 -5.56
N GLY A 207 -8.92 17.30 -6.74
CA GLY A 207 -10.17 18.04 -6.90
C GLY A 207 -11.42 17.26 -6.47
N GLN A 208 -11.47 15.95 -6.75
CA GLN A 208 -12.56 15.08 -6.29
C GLN A 208 -12.59 14.95 -4.76
N ILE A 209 -11.42 14.79 -4.12
CA ILE A 209 -11.30 14.83 -2.66
C ILE A 209 -11.74 16.20 -2.12
N GLY A 210 -11.35 17.29 -2.79
CA GLY A 210 -11.79 18.65 -2.45
C GLY A 210 -13.32 18.82 -2.41
N ARG A 211 -14.07 18.13 -3.28
CA ARG A 211 -15.55 18.14 -3.23
C ARG A 211 -16.08 17.54 -1.93
N LEU A 212 -15.49 16.43 -1.47
CA LEU A 212 -15.82 15.83 -0.18
C LEU A 212 -15.48 16.76 0.99
N LEU A 213 -14.30 17.37 0.99
CA LEU A 213 -13.89 18.29 2.06
C LEU A 213 -14.82 19.50 2.11
N LYS A 214 -15.16 20.08 0.96
CA LYS A 214 -16.11 21.20 0.87
C LYS A 214 -17.46 20.82 1.49
N LYS A 215 -18.01 19.66 1.13
CA LYS A 215 -19.27 19.18 1.72
C LYS A 215 -19.18 19.03 3.24
N LEU A 216 -18.06 18.51 3.76
CA LEU A 216 -17.83 18.37 5.20
C LEU A 216 -17.69 19.72 5.92
N HIS A 217 -17.12 20.73 5.26
CA HIS A 217 -17.09 22.11 5.76
C HIS A 217 -18.49 22.73 5.77
N ASP A 218 -19.26 22.58 4.69
CA ASP A 218 -20.64 23.08 4.59
C ASP A 218 -21.53 22.48 5.70
N GLU A 219 -21.26 21.25 6.13
CA GLU A 219 -21.95 20.55 7.22
C GLU A 219 -21.34 20.75 8.61
N ASN A 220 -20.30 21.58 8.76
CA ASN A 220 -19.56 21.78 10.02
C ASN A 220 -19.06 20.46 10.67
N SER A 221 -18.81 19.42 9.87
CA SER A 221 -18.38 18.11 10.36
C SER A 221 -16.90 17.80 10.05
N TYR A 222 -16.23 18.67 9.30
CA TYR A 222 -14.81 18.52 8.95
C TYR A 222 -13.89 18.41 10.16
N ASP A 223 -14.09 19.23 11.20
CA ASP A 223 -13.22 19.26 12.38
C ASP A 223 -13.33 17.99 13.23
N ASN A 224 -14.53 17.40 13.26
CA ASN A 224 -14.81 16.15 13.98
C ASN A 224 -14.64 14.92 13.08
N SER A 225 -14.20 15.09 11.82
CA SER A 225 -13.92 14.00 10.90
C SER A 225 -12.45 13.61 10.94
N MET A 226 -12.23 12.30 10.88
CA MET A 226 -10.93 11.68 10.71
C MET A 226 -10.75 11.25 9.26
N PHE A 227 -9.56 11.51 8.71
CA PHE A 227 -9.16 11.16 7.36
C PHE A 227 -7.89 10.32 7.41
N ILE A 228 -7.87 9.23 6.66
CA ILE A 228 -6.67 8.48 6.32
C ILE A 228 -6.62 8.42 4.80
N ILE A 229 -5.56 8.94 4.20
CA ILE A 229 -5.37 8.98 2.74
C ILE A 229 -4.12 8.18 2.40
N THR A 230 -4.27 7.20 1.50
CA THR A 230 -3.15 6.44 0.96
C THR A 230 -3.37 6.01 -0.48
N GLY A 231 -2.37 5.36 -1.08
CA GLY A 231 -2.42 4.76 -2.41
C GLY A 231 -2.12 3.26 -2.37
N THR A 232 -2.04 2.62 -3.53
CA THR A 232 -1.97 1.15 -3.65
C THR A 232 -0.63 0.61 -4.14
N LEU A 233 0.29 1.47 -4.60
CA LEU A 233 1.44 1.06 -5.41
C LEU A 233 2.76 1.56 -4.86
N GLY A 234 3.77 0.69 -4.86
CA GLY A 234 5.15 1.02 -4.53
C GLY A 234 5.31 1.75 -3.20
N SER A 235 5.62 3.05 -3.27
CA SER A 235 5.69 3.95 -2.10
C SER A 235 4.53 4.95 -2.14
N PRO A 236 3.32 4.54 -1.74
CA PRO A 236 2.17 5.43 -1.72
C PRO A 236 2.36 6.54 -0.68
N PRO A 237 1.66 7.68 -0.81
CA PRO A 237 1.57 8.60 0.31
C PRO A 237 0.79 7.94 1.46
N PHE A 238 1.05 8.37 2.69
CA PHE A 238 0.22 7.99 3.84
C PHE A 238 0.08 9.22 4.73
N ILE A 239 -1.17 9.67 4.83
CA ILE A 239 -1.55 10.91 5.49
C ILE A 239 -2.70 10.61 6.44
N MET A 240 -2.66 11.16 7.65
CA MET A 240 -3.75 11.06 8.61
C MET A 240 -4.08 12.43 9.17
N LYS A 241 -5.36 12.72 9.39
CA LYS A 241 -5.81 13.93 10.09
C LYS A 241 -7.04 13.59 10.90
N GLY A 242 -7.11 14.07 12.14
CA GLY A 242 -8.27 13.84 13.00
C GLY A 242 -7.95 14.15 14.45
N LEU A 243 -8.98 14.26 15.27
CA LEU A 243 -8.87 14.53 16.70
C LEU A 243 -7.85 13.66 17.44
N PRO A 244 -7.76 12.33 17.23
CA PRO A 244 -6.80 11.51 17.97
C PRO A 244 -5.35 11.71 17.54
N PHE A 245 -5.08 12.33 16.38
CA PHE A 245 -3.74 12.38 15.79
C PHE A 245 -3.04 13.70 16.01
N LYS A 246 -1.72 13.68 16.19
CA LYS A 246 -0.85 14.87 16.21
C LYS A 246 -1.08 15.74 14.97
N GLU A 247 -0.86 17.03 15.14
CA GLU A 247 -0.98 18.01 14.06
C GLU A 247 0.41 18.39 13.54
N SER A 248 0.48 18.73 12.27
CA SER A 248 1.67 19.21 11.56
C SER A 248 2.95 18.41 11.86
N THR A 249 2.85 17.07 11.91
CA THR A 249 3.95 16.18 12.32
C THR A 249 4.33 15.20 11.21
N GLN A 250 5.62 14.89 11.11
CA GLN A 250 6.11 13.81 10.25
C GLN A 250 6.41 12.55 11.04
N LEU A 251 5.99 11.39 10.52
CA LEU A 251 6.27 10.09 11.11
C LEU A 251 7.37 9.32 10.37
N PRO A 252 8.12 8.46 11.11
CA PRO A 252 9.01 7.48 10.49
C PRO A 252 8.23 6.52 9.59
N PRO A 253 8.92 5.69 8.78
CA PRO A 253 8.25 4.80 7.85
C PRO A 253 7.22 3.87 8.50
N VAL A 254 6.11 3.63 7.79
CA VAL A 254 4.99 2.76 8.24
C VAL A 254 4.57 1.79 7.14
N SER A 255 3.76 0.79 7.50
CA SER A 255 3.11 -0.11 6.55
C SER A 255 1.67 0.32 6.28
N ILE A 256 1.17 0.09 5.07
CA ILE A 256 -0.27 0.26 4.78
C ILE A 256 -1.15 -0.69 5.62
N CYS A 257 -0.60 -1.81 6.09
CA CYS A 257 -1.30 -2.74 6.97
C CYS A 257 -1.59 -2.13 8.35
N ASP A 258 -0.95 -1.02 8.72
CA ASP A 258 -1.11 -0.36 10.02
C ASP A 258 -2.46 0.37 10.14
N VAL A 259 -3.19 0.56 9.03
CA VAL A 259 -4.47 1.28 9.00
C VAL A 259 -5.55 0.58 9.83
N ALA A 260 -5.86 -0.69 9.51
CA ALA A 260 -6.89 -1.45 10.21
C ALA A 260 -6.65 -1.59 11.72
N PRO A 261 -5.46 -1.97 12.23
CA PRO A 261 -5.20 -2.02 13.68
C PRO A 261 -5.29 -0.65 14.34
N THR A 262 -4.86 0.41 13.68
CA THR A 262 -4.99 1.78 14.23
C THR A 262 -6.46 2.18 14.38
N ILE A 263 -7.29 1.96 13.36
CA ILE A 263 -8.74 2.18 13.46
C ILE A 263 -9.36 1.26 14.50
N GLY A 264 -8.94 0.00 14.53
CA GLY A 264 -9.40 -1.00 15.48
C GLY A 264 -9.20 -0.54 16.92
N TYR A 265 -7.97 -0.16 17.27
CA TYR A 265 -7.63 0.36 18.59
C TYR A 265 -8.50 1.56 18.98
N LEU A 266 -8.61 2.57 18.11
CA LEU A 266 -9.40 3.78 18.37
C LEU A 266 -10.89 3.51 18.61
N ASN A 267 -11.41 2.38 18.12
CA ASN A 267 -12.82 1.99 18.27
C ASN A 267 -13.00 0.76 19.18
N GLY A 268 -11.96 0.37 19.93
CA GLY A 268 -11.98 -0.78 20.84
C GLY A 268 -12.21 -2.12 20.14
N ILE A 269 -11.88 -2.24 18.86
CA ILE A 269 -12.00 -3.45 18.04
C ILE A 269 -10.64 -4.14 17.96
N LYS A 270 -10.62 -5.40 18.37
CA LYS A 270 -9.44 -6.25 18.25
C LYS A 270 -9.50 -6.99 16.92
N LEU A 271 -8.43 -6.90 16.15
CA LEU A 271 -8.23 -7.70 14.95
C LEU A 271 -7.37 -8.92 15.31
N GLU A 272 -7.60 -10.02 14.60
CA GLU A 272 -6.88 -11.28 14.77
C GLU A 272 -5.96 -11.50 13.56
N ASN A 273 -4.82 -12.16 13.78
CA ASN A 273 -3.87 -12.51 12.73
C ASN A 273 -3.42 -11.32 11.83
N ILE A 274 -3.12 -10.18 12.44
CA ILE A 274 -2.65 -8.99 11.72
C ILE A 274 -1.13 -9.00 11.54
N ALA A 275 -0.67 -8.36 10.48
CA ALA A 275 0.74 -8.03 10.25
C ALA A 275 1.06 -6.56 10.53
N GLY A 276 0.07 -5.67 10.43
CA GLY A 276 0.23 -4.26 10.79
C GLY A 276 0.27 -4.01 12.29
N MET A 277 0.78 -2.85 12.68
CA MET A 277 0.85 -2.36 14.06
C MET A 277 -0.02 -1.12 14.25
N VAL A 278 -0.40 -0.85 15.51
CA VAL A 278 -1.06 0.42 15.84
C VAL A 278 -0.04 1.55 15.71
N LEU A 279 -0.43 2.65 15.07
CA LEU A 279 0.41 3.82 14.87
C LEU A 279 0.48 4.70 16.13
N TRP A 280 0.98 4.17 17.24
CA TRP A 280 1.06 4.85 18.54
C TRP A 280 1.69 6.26 18.49
N ASN A 281 2.75 6.42 17.70
CA ASN A 281 3.45 7.71 17.57
C ASN A 281 2.61 8.80 16.88
N SER A 282 1.55 8.39 16.19
CA SER A 282 0.62 9.31 15.55
C SER A 282 -0.33 9.98 16.53
N PHE A 283 -0.56 9.40 17.72
CA PHE A 283 -1.59 9.87 18.64
C PHE A 283 -1.16 11.09 19.47
N LYS A 284 -2.11 11.98 19.75
CA LYS A 284 -1.96 13.03 20.76
C LYS A 284 -2.03 12.41 22.16
N GLU A 285 -1.44 13.10 23.13
CA GLU A 285 -1.65 12.79 24.53
C GLU A 285 -3.07 13.25 24.92
N ILE A 286 -3.90 12.31 25.37
CA ILE A 286 -5.28 12.57 25.79
C ILE A 286 -5.44 12.01 27.19
N GLY A 287 -6.20 12.70 28.05
CA GLY A 287 -6.34 12.41 29.49
C GLY A 287 -6.31 10.92 29.84
N GLY A 288 -5.22 10.49 30.50
CA GLY A 288 -4.96 9.10 30.88
C GLY A 288 -3.91 8.35 30.05
N GLN A 289 -3.56 8.87 28.86
CA GLN A 289 -2.49 8.32 28.00
C GLN A 289 -1.37 9.35 27.90
N SER A 290 -0.35 9.22 28.75
CA SER A 290 0.87 10.02 28.66
C SER A 290 1.66 9.63 27.40
N GLY A 291 2.51 10.54 26.92
CA GLY A 291 3.44 10.23 25.83
C GLY A 291 4.33 9.03 26.14
N GLU A 292 4.68 8.83 27.41
CA GLU A 292 5.44 7.67 27.89
C GLU A 292 4.66 6.36 27.73
N TYR A 293 3.36 6.34 28.06
CA TYR A 293 2.51 5.18 27.84
C TYR A 293 2.45 4.80 26.35
N LEU A 294 2.19 5.79 25.48
CA LEU A 294 2.13 5.56 24.02
C LEU A 294 3.46 5.04 23.47
N LEU A 295 4.59 5.56 23.98
CA LEU A 295 5.92 5.09 23.60
C LEU A 295 6.17 3.66 24.08
N ASN A 296 5.77 3.32 25.30
CA ASN A 296 5.93 1.98 25.85
C ASN A 296 5.12 0.92 25.06
N GLU A 297 3.87 1.21 24.70
CA GLU A 297 3.09 0.31 23.84
C GLU A 297 3.71 0.16 22.45
N ARG A 298 4.28 1.23 21.88
CA ARG A 298 5.06 1.12 20.64
C ARG A 298 6.28 0.23 20.78
N ILE A 299 7.08 0.42 21.84
CA ILE A 299 8.29 -0.37 22.07
C ILE A 299 7.94 -1.84 22.20
N LYS A 300 6.85 -2.15 22.89
CA LYS A 300 6.32 -3.51 23.03
C LYS A 300 5.92 -4.10 21.68
N ASP A 301 5.12 -3.41 20.87
CA ASP A 301 4.71 -3.89 19.54
C ASP A 301 5.93 -4.11 18.63
N LEU A 302 6.87 -3.15 18.62
CA LEU A 302 8.11 -3.28 17.84
C LEU A 302 8.98 -4.45 18.33
N SER A 303 9.07 -4.67 19.64
CA SER A 303 9.83 -5.79 20.20
C SER A 303 9.22 -7.13 19.79
N LEU A 304 7.90 -7.26 19.80
CA LEU A 304 7.19 -8.47 19.37
C LEU A 304 7.37 -8.72 17.87
N ALA A 305 7.17 -7.68 17.04
CA ALA A 305 7.35 -7.78 15.60
C ALA A 305 8.81 -8.11 15.23
N ASN A 306 9.79 -7.50 15.91
CA ASN A 306 11.21 -7.78 15.68
C ASN A 306 11.57 -9.23 16.06
N ALA A 307 11.01 -9.76 17.16
CA ALA A 307 11.22 -11.16 17.54
C ALA A 307 10.68 -12.12 16.47
N GLN A 308 9.48 -11.86 15.95
CA GLN A 308 8.89 -12.64 14.86
C GLN A 308 9.74 -12.58 13.58
N LEU A 309 10.19 -11.39 13.19
CA LEU A 309 11.06 -11.20 12.02
C LEU A 309 12.39 -11.96 12.16
N LEU A 310 12.99 -11.98 13.36
CA LEU A 310 14.22 -12.75 13.61
C LEU A 310 13.98 -14.26 13.50
N GLU A 311 12.84 -14.75 13.99
CA GLU A 311 12.46 -16.16 13.86
C GLU A 311 12.25 -16.55 12.38
N GLU A 312 11.51 -15.76 11.62
CA GLU A 312 11.29 -15.98 10.19
C GLU A 312 12.59 -15.90 9.39
N MET A 313 13.45 -14.94 9.69
CA MET A 313 14.76 -14.82 9.06
C MET A 313 15.61 -16.06 9.32
N SER A 314 15.60 -16.59 10.55
CA SER A 314 16.28 -17.84 10.88
C SER A 314 15.70 -19.03 10.11
N ARG A 315 14.37 -19.11 10.00
CA ARG A 315 13.67 -20.14 9.20
C ARG A 315 14.09 -20.09 7.74
N LEU A 316 14.03 -18.90 7.12
CA LEU A 316 14.40 -18.70 5.72
C LEU A 316 15.89 -18.98 5.46
N GLN A 317 16.79 -18.64 6.39
CA GLN A 317 18.21 -18.99 6.28
C GLN A 317 18.43 -20.52 6.29
N LYS A 318 17.72 -21.24 7.15
CA LYS A 318 17.78 -22.72 7.18
C LYS A 318 17.25 -23.32 5.89
N GLU A 319 16.14 -22.82 5.37
CA GLU A 319 15.57 -23.27 4.09
C GLU A 319 16.50 -22.98 2.91
N LYS A 320 17.06 -21.77 2.84
CA LYS A 320 18.06 -21.40 1.83
C LYS A 320 19.27 -22.34 1.85
N LEU A 321 19.75 -22.71 3.04
CA LEU A 321 20.86 -23.66 3.17
C LEU A 321 20.46 -25.06 2.66
N ARG A 322 19.27 -25.56 3.00
CA ARG A 322 18.76 -26.84 2.49
C ARG A 322 18.62 -26.84 0.98
N VAL A 323 18.06 -25.79 0.40
CA VAL A 323 17.93 -25.64 -1.06
C VAL A 323 19.30 -25.63 -1.73
N LYS A 324 20.28 -24.92 -1.16
CA LYS A 324 21.65 -24.93 -1.68
C LYS A 324 22.27 -26.33 -1.65
N GLN A 325 22.10 -27.08 -0.55
CA GLN A 325 22.57 -28.46 -0.45
C GLN A 325 21.89 -29.37 -1.49
N GLN A 326 20.59 -29.20 -1.71
CA GLN A 326 19.86 -29.94 -2.75
C GLN A 326 20.39 -29.60 -4.15
N GLN A 327 20.65 -28.32 -4.44
CA GLN A 327 21.25 -27.91 -5.71
C GLN A 327 22.64 -28.52 -5.93
N GLU A 328 23.46 -28.61 -4.89
CA GLU A 328 24.78 -29.26 -4.95
C GLU A 328 24.68 -30.78 -5.16
N ILE A 329 23.68 -31.44 -4.57
CA ILE A 329 23.40 -32.87 -4.82
C ILE A 329 22.98 -33.08 -6.27
N VAL A 330 21.99 -32.30 -6.74
CA VAL A 330 21.49 -32.40 -8.12
C VAL A 330 22.58 -32.07 -9.13
N ALA A 331 23.48 -31.13 -8.84
CA ALA A 331 24.62 -30.83 -9.70
C ALA A 331 25.57 -32.03 -9.82
N ARG A 332 25.89 -32.69 -8.70
CA ARG A 332 26.72 -33.91 -8.70
C ARG A 332 26.06 -35.05 -9.46
N GLU A 333 24.77 -35.29 -9.25
CA GLU A 333 24.03 -36.31 -10.00
C GLU A 333 24.02 -36.03 -11.51
N LYS A 334 23.87 -34.76 -11.92
CA LYS A 334 23.97 -34.37 -13.32
C LYS A 334 25.35 -34.66 -13.90
N GLU A 335 26.43 -34.36 -13.18
CA GLU A 335 27.78 -34.69 -13.62
C GLU A 335 27.97 -36.20 -13.77
N ASP A 336 27.47 -37.00 -12.82
CA ASP A 336 27.58 -38.45 -12.87
C ASP A 336 26.78 -39.05 -14.04
N ILE A 337 25.57 -38.55 -14.30
CA ILE A 337 24.76 -38.93 -15.47
C ILE A 337 25.50 -38.56 -16.76
N GLN A 338 26.07 -37.35 -16.83
CA GLN A 338 26.82 -36.91 -18.01
C GLN A 338 28.02 -37.82 -18.30
N ARG A 339 28.80 -38.19 -17.27
CA ARG A 339 29.89 -39.18 -17.40
C ARG A 339 29.37 -40.53 -17.90
N GLN A 340 28.23 -41.01 -17.39
CA GLN A 340 27.64 -42.26 -17.86
C GLN A 340 27.19 -42.19 -19.33
N ILE A 341 26.65 -41.06 -19.76
CA ILE A 341 26.28 -40.82 -21.17
C ILE A 341 27.53 -40.83 -22.05
N GLU A 342 28.60 -40.13 -21.67
CA GLU A 342 29.87 -40.13 -22.42
C GLU A 342 30.46 -41.53 -22.58
N ILE A 343 30.44 -42.34 -21.52
CA ILE A 343 30.89 -43.74 -21.58
C ILE A 343 30.00 -44.56 -22.54
N ARG A 344 28.67 -44.35 -22.52
CA ARG A 344 27.75 -45.03 -23.44
C ARG A 344 27.99 -44.60 -24.88
N ASP A 345 28.18 -43.31 -25.14
CA ASP A 345 28.45 -42.79 -26.48
C ASP A 345 29.76 -43.31 -27.05
N GLN A 346 30.81 -43.41 -26.22
CA GLN A 346 32.07 -44.07 -26.62
C GLN A 346 31.84 -45.53 -27.03
N LYS A 347 31.04 -46.29 -26.27
CA LYS A 347 30.69 -47.68 -26.62
C LYS A 347 29.87 -47.75 -27.92
N ILE A 348 28.88 -46.88 -28.08
CA ILE A 348 28.05 -46.81 -29.30
C ILE A 348 28.92 -46.49 -30.51
N ASN A 349 29.85 -45.53 -30.40
CA ASN A 349 30.76 -45.17 -31.47
C ASN A 349 31.72 -46.32 -31.82
N ALA A 350 32.25 -47.02 -30.82
CA ALA A 350 33.09 -48.21 -31.05
C ALA A 350 32.31 -49.33 -31.78
N LEU A 351 31.06 -49.58 -31.39
CA LEU A 351 30.18 -50.54 -32.07
C LEU A 351 29.87 -50.10 -33.51
N LYS A 352 29.55 -48.82 -33.73
CA LYS A 352 29.30 -48.25 -35.06
C LYS A 352 30.52 -48.38 -35.97
N GLY A 353 31.72 -48.16 -35.44
CA GLY A 353 32.98 -48.38 -36.15
C GLY A 353 33.17 -49.84 -36.59
N ARG A 354 32.91 -50.80 -35.69
CA ARG A 354 32.95 -52.23 -36.04
C ARG A 354 31.92 -52.61 -37.11
N ILE A 355 30.69 -52.11 -36.99
CA ILE A 355 29.62 -52.34 -37.98
C ILE A 355 30.02 -51.77 -39.33
N SER A 356 30.60 -50.56 -39.37
CA SER A 356 31.09 -49.95 -40.61
C SER A 356 32.20 -50.77 -41.25
N LEU A 357 33.14 -51.30 -40.45
CA LEU A 357 34.20 -52.17 -40.93
C LEU A 357 33.64 -53.48 -41.53
N TYR A 358 32.63 -54.08 -40.90
CA TYR A 358 31.94 -55.24 -41.46
C TYR A 358 31.22 -54.92 -42.78
N HIS A 359 30.58 -53.75 -42.91
CA HIS A 359 29.99 -53.33 -44.18
C HIS A 359 31.06 -53.18 -45.28
N VAL A 360 32.18 -52.54 -44.98
CA VAL A 360 33.30 -52.41 -45.93
C VAL A 360 33.83 -53.78 -46.34
N MET A 361 34.05 -54.68 -45.38
CA MET A 361 34.47 -56.06 -45.68
C MET A 361 33.46 -56.79 -46.56
N ALA A 362 32.17 -56.68 -46.29
CA ALA A 362 31.13 -57.31 -47.10
C ALA A 362 31.13 -56.77 -48.54
N VAL A 363 31.27 -55.45 -48.73
CA VAL A 363 31.38 -54.82 -50.06
C VAL A 363 32.63 -55.30 -50.80
N VAL A 364 33.78 -55.37 -50.12
CA VAL A 364 35.04 -55.88 -50.70
C VAL A 364 34.89 -57.35 -51.11
N LEU A 365 34.26 -58.17 -50.28
CA LEU A 365 34.04 -59.59 -50.56
C LEU A 365 33.09 -59.79 -51.74
N LEU A 366 32.01 -59.00 -51.83
CA LEU A 366 31.12 -58.97 -52.99
C LEU A 366 31.84 -58.51 -54.26
N ALA A 367 32.70 -57.49 -54.18
CA ALA A 367 33.49 -57.02 -55.32
C ALA A 367 34.50 -58.08 -55.79
N LEU A 368 35.18 -58.77 -54.87
CA LEU A 368 36.06 -59.90 -55.16
C LEU A 368 35.31 -61.07 -55.81
N SER A 369 34.14 -61.42 -55.28
CA SER A 369 33.29 -62.47 -55.83
C SER A 369 32.79 -62.11 -57.24
N GLY A 370 32.37 -60.85 -57.45
CA GLY A 370 31.95 -60.34 -58.75
C GLY A 370 33.10 -60.33 -59.76
N PHE A 371 34.29 -59.89 -59.35
CA PHE A 371 35.49 -59.91 -60.18
C PHE A 371 35.91 -61.35 -60.54
N GLY A 372 35.85 -62.27 -59.57
CA GLY A 372 36.06 -63.70 -59.77
C GLY A 372 35.07 -64.28 -60.79
N TYR A 373 33.79 -63.92 -60.70
CA TYR A 373 32.76 -64.34 -61.65
C TYR A 373 33.02 -63.81 -63.07
N VAL A 374 33.44 -62.55 -63.20
CA VAL A 374 33.80 -61.94 -64.50
C VAL A 374 35.03 -62.62 -65.11
N LEU A 375 36.04 -62.95 -64.31
CA LEU A 375 37.21 -63.71 -64.76
C LEU A 375 36.81 -65.12 -65.20
N LEU A 376 35.96 -65.81 -64.43
CA LEU A 376 35.43 -67.12 -64.80
C LEU A 376 34.66 -67.03 -66.11
N TYR A 377 33.76 -66.06 -66.25
CA TYR A 377 32.99 -65.82 -67.46
C TYR A 377 33.89 -65.54 -68.67
N LYS A 378 34.93 -64.70 -68.52
CA LYS A 378 35.94 -64.48 -69.59
C LYS A 378 36.68 -65.76 -69.95
N PHE A 379 37.08 -66.56 -68.96
CA PHE A 379 37.80 -67.82 -69.18
C PHE A 379 36.92 -68.87 -69.87
N LEU A 380 35.67 -69.04 -69.42
CA LEU A 380 34.67 -69.91 -70.06
C LEU A 380 34.33 -69.42 -71.47
N ARG A 381 34.15 -68.12 -71.70
CA ARG A 381 33.93 -67.55 -73.04
C ARG A 381 35.10 -67.83 -73.98
N LYS A 382 36.34 -67.76 -73.51
CA LYS A 382 37.54 -68.03 -74.31
C LYS A 382 37.72 -69.52 -74.64
N ARG A 383 37.10 -70.41 -73.87
CA ARG A 383 37.27 -71.87 -73.96
C ARG A 383 36.08 -72.61 -74.58
N PHE A 384 34.86 -72.04 -74.53
CA PHE A 384 33.62 -72.71 -74.96
C PHE A 384 32.83 -72.01 -76.08
N LEU A 385 33.33 -70.89 -76.63
CA LEU A 385 32.84 -70.31 -77.90
C LEU A 385 33.82 -70.64 -79.03
N MET A 386 33.89 -71.92 -79.37
CA MET A 386 34.26 -72.41 -80.70
C MET A 386 33.11 -73.31 -81.19
N PHE A 387 31.92 -72.72 -81.30
CA PHE A 387 30.89 -73.12 -82.25
C PHE A 387 30.10 -71.86 -82.62
#